data_AF-A0A931X3N8-F1
#
_entry.id   AF-A0A931X3N8-F1
#
_cell.length_a   1.000
_cell.length_b   1.000
_cell.length_c   1.000
_cell.angle_alpha   90.00
_cell.angle_beta   90.00
_cell.angle_gamma   90.00
#
_symmetry.space_group_name_H-M   'P 1'
#
loop_
_entity.id
_entity.type
_entity.pdbx_description
1 polymer ?
#
loop_
_entity_poly.entity_id
_entity_poly.type
_entity_poly.pdbx_seq_one_letter_code
_entity_poly.pdbx_strand_id
1 'polypeptide(L)'
;MQGGGDEGARSLAGGHPLCVQALDLFASIYGAEAGNLALKALAVGGVFVGGGIAPKIRAKLAGGTFAASFCDKGRLAGLMASIPVKLVLEPRAALLGAAHVARGLLQVGR
;
A
#
# COMPACT_ATOMS: atom_id res chain seq x y z
N MET A 1 4.29 27.67 14.72
CA MET A 1 4.73 26.40 14.10
C MET A 1 3.52 25.50 13.89
N GLN A 2 2.69 25.79 12.89
CA GLN A 2 1.46 25.05 12.60
C GLN A 2 1.39 24.84 11.09
N GLY A 3 1.72 23.64 10.63
CA GLY A 3 1.74 23.33 9.18
C GLY A 3 2.39 21.98 8.92
N GLY A 4 1.59 20.96 8.63
CA GLY A 4 2.12 19.66 8.21
C GLY A 4 1.13 18.49 8.21
N GLY A 5 -0.09 18.63 8.73
CA GLY A 5 -1.04 17.52 8.88
C GLY A 5 -2.07 17.34 7.76
N ASP A 6 -2.44 18.42 7.05
CA ASP A 6 -3.80 18.52 6.48
C ASP A 6 -3.85 18.50 4.94
N GLU A 7 -2.71 18.49 4.26
CA GLU A 7 -2.64 18.62 2.79
C GLU A 7 -3.18 17.38 2.07
N GLY A 8 -2.95 16.18 2.63
CA GLY A 8 -3.49 14.94 2.08
C GLY A 8 -5.01 14.86 2.14
N ALA A 9 -5.64 15.48 3.15
CA ALA A 9 -7.09 15.51 3.29
C ALA A 9 -7.75 16.47 2.29
N ARG A 10 -7.10 17.62 1.97
CA ARG A 10 -7.62 18.57 0.98
C ARG A 10 -7.67 17.98 -0.43
N SER A 11 -6.67 17.20 -0.84
CA SER A 11 -6.67 16.54 -2.17
C SER A 11 -7.88 15.61 -2.36
N LEU A 12 -8.32 14.92 -1.31
CA LEU A 12 -9.47 14.00 -1.35
C LEU A 12 -10.84 14.71 -1.36
N ALA A 13 -10.89 15.99 -0.98
CA ALA A 13 -12.12 16.79 -0.86
C ALA A 13 -12.25 17.88 -1.96
N GLY A 14 -11.69 17.65 -3.15
CA GLY A 14 -11.73 18.65 -4.24
C GLY A 14 -10.68 19.76 -4.09
N GLY A 15 -9.53 19.45 -3.49
CA GLY A 15 -8.38 20.35 -3.38
C GLY A 15 -7.76 20.71 -4.73
N HIS A 16 -6.80 21.63 -4.70
CA HIS A 16 -6.15 22.21 -5.87
C HIS A 16 -5.83 21.17 -6.96
N PRO A 17 -6.13 21.43 -8.26
CA PRO A 17 -6.04 20.42 -9.33
C PRO A 17 -4.70 19.68 -9.41
N LEU A 18 -3.59 20.38 -9.14
CA LEU A 18 -2.25 19.77 -9.11
C LEU A 18 -2.07 18.74 -7.98
N CYS A 19 -2.71 18.93 -6.82
CA CYS A 19 -2.65 17.98 -5.72
C CYS A 19 -3.41 16.70 -6.04
N VAL A 20 -4.50 16.81 -6.80
CA VAL A 20 -5.25 15.65 -7.29
C VAL A 20 -4.40 14.86 -8.28
N GLN A 21 -3.81 15.56 -9.26
CA GLN A 21 -2.91 14.94 -10.25
C GLN A 21 -1.69 14.27 -9.60
N ALA A 22 -1.09 14.92 -8.60
CA ALA A 22 0.02 14.33 -7.85
C ALA A 22 -0.40 13.04 -7.14
N LEU A 23 -1.61 12.99 -6.59
CA LEU A 23 -2.15 11.81 -5.93
C LEU A 23 -2.53 10.69 -6.92
N ASP A 24 -2.99 11.05 -8.13
CA ASP A 24 -3.17 10.10 -9.24
C ASP A 24 -1.85 9.44 -9.65
N LEU A 25 -0.81 10.25 -9.84
CA LEU A 25 0.52 9.78 -10.19
C LEU A 25 1.08 8.89 -9.08
N PHE A 26 0.94 9.30 -7.82
CA PHE A 26 1.34 8.51 -6.67
C PHE A 26 0.66 7.14 -6.65
N ALA A 27 -0.66 7.08 -6.84
CA ALA A 27 -1.40 5.81 -6.84
C ALA A 27 -0.96 4.88 -7.98
N SER A 28 -0.69 5.44 -9.17
CA SER A 28 -0.18 4.68 -10.31
C SER A 28 1.20 4.11 -10.05
N ILE A 29 2.16 4.93 -9.62
CA ILE A 29 3.53 4.51 -9.31
C ILE A 29 3.51 3.47 -8.19
N TYR A 30 2.69 3.68 -7.16
CA TYR A 30 2.59 2.75 -6.05
C TYR A 30 2.08 1.37 -6.48
N GLY A 31 1.07 1.34 -7.36
CA GLY A 31 0.57 0.10 -7.96
C GLY A 31 1.65 -0.61 -8.78
N ALA A 32 2.34 0.14 -9.66
CA ALA A 32 3.41 -0.39 -10.50
C ALA A 32 4.55 -1.01 -9.68
N GLU A 33 4.98 -0.36 -8.60
CA GLU A 33 6.04 -0.86 -7.73
C GLU A 33 5.60 -2.05 -6.87
N ALA A 34 4.37 -2.05 -6.37
CA ALA A 34 3.79 -3.21 -5.70
C ALA A 34 3.75 -4.43 -6.66
N GLY A 35 3.42 -4.20 -7.93
CA GLY A 35 3.44 -5.24 -8.95
C GLY A 35 4.85 -5.76 -9.27
N ASN A 36 5.83 -4.85 -9.34
CA ASN A 36 7.24 -5.23 -9.48
C ASN A 36 7.71 -6.10 -8.31
N LEU A 37 7.34 -5.74 -7.08
CA LEU A 37 7.65 -6.51 -5.88
C LEU A 37 7.01 -7.91 -5.92
N ALA A 38 5.74 -7.99 -6.31
CA ALA A 38 5.02 -9.25 -6.41
C ALA A 38 5.72 -10.23 -7.37
N LEU A 39 6.21 -9.74 -8.51
CA LEU A 39 6.96 -10.57 -9.46
C LEU A 39 8.36 -10.94 -8.94
N LYS A 40 9.08 -9.99 -8.32
CA LYS A 40 10.42 -10.22 -7.75
C LYS A 40 10.41 -11.31 -6.68
N ALA A 41 9.37 -11.33 -5.84
CA ALA A 41 9.24 -12.29 -4.75
C ALA A 41 8.37 -13.51 -5.09
N LEU A 42 7.79 -13.56 -6.30
CA LEU A 42 6.74 -14.52 -6.67
C LEU A 42 5.64 -14.62 -5.59
N ALA A 43 5.12 -13.46 -5.17
CA ALA A 43 4.23 -13.31 -4.01
C ALA A 43 2.78 -13.78 -4.29
N VAL A 44 2.60 -15.01 -4.76
CA VAL A 44 1.30 -15.59 -5.12
C VAL A 44 0.32 -15.69 -3.94
N GLY A 45 0.84 -15.74 -2.70
CA GLY A 45 0.02 -15.68 -1.48
C GLY A 45 -0.58 -14.29 -1.22
N GLY A 46 -0.11 -13.26 -1.93
CA GLY A 46 -0.61 -11.90 -1.85
C GLY A 46 0.44 -10.85 -1.47
N VAL A 47 0.05 -9.59 -1.67
CA VAL A 47 0.81 -8.41 -1.28
C VAL A 47 0.04 -7.64 -0.20
N PHE A 48 0.72 -7.31 0.89
CA PHE A 48 0.16 -6.48 1.95
C PHE A 48 0.74 -5.07 1.87
N VAL A 49 -0.14 -4.09 1.71
CA VAL A 49 0.15 -2.67 1.65
C VAL A 49 0.01 -2.11 3.05
N GLY A 50 1.11 -1.74 3.68
CA GLY A 50 1.14 -1.12 5.01
C GLY A 50 1.68 0.31 4.98
N GLY A 51 1.84 0.90 6.17
CA GLY A 51 2.39 2.25 6.34
C GLY A 51 1.34 3.33 6.58
N GLY A 52 1.77 4.53 6.94
CA GLY A 52 0.86 5.59 7.40
C GLY A 52 0.10 6.33 6.30
N ILE A 53 0.60 6.29 5.06
CA ILE A 53 0.00 7.01 3.92
C ILE A 53 -1.16 6.20 3.33
N ALA A 54 -0.96 4.90 3.06
CA ALA A 54 -1.92 4.07 2.34
C ALA A 54 -3.34 4.04 2.96
N PRO A 55 -3.51 3.95 4.30
CA PRO A 55 -4.83 4.07 4.94
C PRO A 55 -5.48 5.44 4.74
N LYS A 56 -4.69 6.53 4.76
CA LYS A 56 -5.20 7.91 4.59
C LYS A 56 -5.70 8.18 3.18
N ILE A 57 -5.11 7.52 2.17
CA ILE A 57 -5.49 7.66 0.76
C ILE A 57 -6.27 6.45 0.23
N ARG A 58 -6.90 5.67 1.12
CA ARG A 58 -7.63 4.44 0.77
C ARG A 58 -8.61 4.61 -0.39
N ALA A 59 -9.36 5.72 -0.40
CA ALA A 59 -10.31 6.01 -1.46
C ALA A 59 -9.63 6.12 -2.83
N LYS A 60 -8.43 6.72 -2.90
CA LYS A 60 -7.66 6.81 -4.14
C LYS A 60 -7.15 5.44 -4.59
N LEU A 61 -6.62 4.64 -3.67
CA LEU A 61 -6.13 3.30 -3.98
C LEU A 61 -7.25 2.37 -4.45
N ALA A 62 -8.46 2.53 -3.91
CA ALA A 62 -9.65 1.81 -4.34
C ALA A 62 -10.23 2.30 -5.69
N GLY A 63 -9.76 3.44 -6.22
CA GLY A 63 -10.24 4.06 -7.46
C GLY A 63 -9.78 3.37 -8.76
N GLY A 64 -9.11 2.22 -8.67
CA GLY A 64 -8.74 1.40 -9.83
C GLY A 64 -7.34 1.69 -10.41
N THR A 65 -6.84 2.93 -10.35
CA THR A 65 -5.51 3.29 -10.88
C THR A 65 -4.38 2.42 -10.31
N PHE A 66 -4.40 2.18 -8.99
CA PHE A 66 -3.42 1.29 -8.35
C PHE A 66 -3.47 -0.13 -8.92
N ALA A 67 -4.68 -0.72 -9.02
CA ALA A 67 -4.86 -2.10 -9.48
C ALA A 67 -4.50 -2.25 -10.97
N ALA A 68 -4.83 -1.25 -11.79
CA ALA A 68 -4.45 -1.22 -13.19
C ALA A 68 -2.91 -1.22 -13.34
N SER A 69 -2.20 -0.32 -12.66
CA SER A 69 -0.73 -0.26 -12.73
C SER A 69 -0.04 -1.47 -12.08
N PHE A 70 -0.66 -2.09 -11.07
CA PHE A 70 -0.21 -3.35 -10.50
C PHE A 70 -0.23 -4.49 -11.51
N CYS A 71 -1.32 -4.59 -12.29
CA CYS A 71 -1.51 -5.61 -13.31
C CYS A 71 -0.79 -5.31 -14.65
N ASP A 72 -0.32 -4.07 -14.87
CA ASP A 72 0.37 -3.66 -16.09
C ASP A 72 1.80 -4.24 -16.17
N LYS A 73 1.86 -5.55 -16.47
CA LYS A 73 3.08 -6.36 -16.59
C LYS A 73 3.07 -7.21 -17.88
N GLY A 74 2.42 -6.72 -18.93
CA GLY A 74 2.33 -7.36 -20.24
C GLY A 74 1.83 -8.80 -20.14
N ARG A 75 2.62 -9.76 -20.65
CA ARG A 75 2.27 -11.20 -20.64
C ARG A 75 1.96 -11.77 -19.25
N LEU A 76 2.44 -11.13 -18.18
CA LEU A 76 2.22 -11.56 -16.79
C LEU A 76 0.95 -10.96 -16.18
N ALA A 77 0.21 -10.09 -16.87
CA ALA A 77 -1.00 -9.47 -16.36
C ALA A 77 -2.03 -10.48 -15.83
N GLY A 78 -2.18 -11.64 -16.48
CA GLY A 78 -3.06 -12.71 -16.02
C GLY A 78 -2.63 -13.32 -14.68
N LEU A 79 -1.32 -13.49 -14.46
CA LEU A 79 -0.78 -13.89 -13.16
C LEU A 79 -1.00 -12.79 -12.13
N MET A 80 -0.72 -11.53 -12.48
CA MET A 80 -0.90 -10.41 -11.56
C MET A 80 -2.34 -10.29 -11.06
N ALA A 81 -3.33 -10.52 -11.93
CA ALA A 81 -4.74 -10.47 -11.57
C ALA A 81 -5.17 -11.52 -10.53
N SER A 82 -4.43 -12.62 -10.37
CA SER A 82 -4.73 -13.64 -9.36
C SER A 82 -4.09 -13.35 -8.00
N ILE A 83 -3.15 -12.41 -7.91
CA ILE A 83 -2.43 -12.07 -6.67
C ILE A 83 -3.30 -11.11 -5.83
N PRO A 84 -3.73 -11.50 -4.61
CA PRO A 84 -4.54 -10.61 -3.78
C PRO A 84 -3.68 -9.48 -3.21
N VAL A 85 -4.17 -8.24 -3.32
CA VAL A 85 -3.58 -7.07 -2.65
C VAL A 85 -4.46 -6.66 -1.47
N LYS A 86 -3.88 -6.53 -0.28
CA LYS A 86 -4.59 -6.21 0.96
C LYS A 86 -4.01 -4.97 1.62
N LEU A 87 -4.85 -4.03 2.02
CA LEU A 87 -4.46 -2.85 2.79
C LEU A 87 -4.51 -3.18 4.28
N VAL A 88 -3.39 -2.99 4.99
CA VAL A 88 -3.32 -3.18 6.44
C VAL A 88 -3.91 -1.95 7.13
N LEU A 89 -5.04 -2.13 7.82
CA LEU A 89 -5.76 -1.06 8.53
C LEU A 89 -5.48 -1.02 10.03
N GLU A 90 -4.85 -2.05 10.59
CA GLU A 90 -4.52 -2.12 12.02
C GLU A 90 -3.35 -1.17 12.35
N PRO A 91 -3.58 -0.05 13.08
CA PRO A 91 -2.54 0.94 13.37
C PRO A 91 -1.40 0.37 14.23
N ARG A 92 -1.66 -0.70 15.00
CA ARG A 92 -0.66 -1.35 15.85
C ARG A 92 0.07 -2.48 15.15
N ALA A 93 -0.12 -2.71 13.85
CA ALA A 93 0.46 -3.86 13.14
C ALA A 93 1.98 -4.00 13.37
N ALA A 94 2.72 -2.88 13.37
CA ALA A 94 4.15 -2.88 13.68
C ALA A 94 4.46 -3.33 15.11
N LEU A 95 3.72 -2.84 16.10
CA LEU A 95 3.89 -3.22 17.51
C LEU A 95 3.48 -4.68 17.77
N LEU A 96 2.42 -5.15 17.12
CA LEU A 96 1.98 -6.54 17.20
C LEU A 96 3.02 -7.49 16.61
N GLY A 97 3.62 -7.13 15.47
CA GLY A 97 4.73 -7.88 14.89
C GLY A 97 5.95 -7.93 15.82
N ALA A 98 6.32 -6.79 16.40
CA ALA A 98 7.42 -6.72 17.37
C ALA A 98 7.15 -7.59 18.61
N ALA A 99 5.94 -7.52 19.17
CA ALA A 99 5.54 -8.35 20.30
C ALA A 99 5.57 -9.85 19.97
N HIS A 100 5.14 -10.24 18.76
CA HIS A 100 5.19 -11.62 18.30
C HIS A 100 6.64 -12.15 18.24
N VAL A 101 7.56 -11.37 17.67
CA VAL A 101 8.98 -11.73 17.60
C VAL A 101 9.58 -11.84 19.00
N ALA A 102 9.34 -10.84 19.87
CA ALA A 102 9.82 -10.86 21.25
C ALA A 102 9.35 -12.10 22.02
N ARG A 103 8.08 -12.47 21.86
CA ARG A 103 7.53 -13.69 22.48
C ARG A 103 8.24 -14.96 22.00
N GLY A 104 8.55 -15.07 20.71
CA GLY A 104 9.29 -16.21 20.17
C GLY A 104 10.70 -16.32 20.75
N LEU A 105 11.41 -15.19 20.86
CA LEU A 105 12.75 -15.15 21.46
C LEU A 105 12.75 -15.61 22.93
N LEU A 106 11.71 -15.27 23.70
CA LEU A 106 11.56 -15.74 25.07
C LEU A 106 11.25 -17.24 25.18
N GLN A 107 10.68 -17.85 24.13
CA GLN A 107 10.34 -19.28 24.11
C GLN A 107 11.51 -20.17 23.66
N VAL A 108 12.43 -19.66 22.83
CA VAL A 108 13.61 -20.40 22.34
C VAL A 108 14.73 -20.48 23.41
N GLY A 109 14.70 -19.63 24.43
CA GLY A 109 15.65 -19.65 25.55
C GLY A 109 15.32 -20.63 26.69
N ARG A 110 14.38 -21.56 26.49
CA ARG A 110 14.04 -22.65 27.42
C ARG A 110 14.20 -23.99 26.72
#